data_AF-A0A2A2IGM9-F1
#
_entry.id   AF-A0A2A2IGM9-F1
#
_cell.length_a   1.000
_cell.length_b   1.000
_cell.length_c   1.000
_cell.angle_alpha   90.00
_cell.angle_beta   90.00
_cell.angle_gamma   90.00
#
_symmetry.space_group_name_H-M   'P 1'
#
loop_
_entity.id
_entity.type
_entity.pdbx_description
1 polymer ?
#
loop_
_entity_poly.entity_id
_entity_poly.type
_entity_poly.pdbx_seq_one_letter_code
_entity_poly.pdbx_strand_id
1 'polypeptide(L)'
;MSNEKLKQIVKSKWFKLGIVGTVLVAIGAFLFMNISSKGVAKNFAEDYMDAVKNGEDTSDFISRSEEGFIDVFDYDYLKEVEMEQEKVIMSLNYEDYEILQEYGEKNDFDSYDEFKKHYKDLFSDHEIIRESDMSLELWEEGEFKDRYSFLYDVTIANGLGQKIYKKAELTVEKNVLGEHEITFIDIK
;
A
#
# COMPACT_ATOMS: atom_id res chain seq x y z
N MET A 1 31.36 -24.19 -26.46
CA MET A 1 32.05 -24.59 -25.22
C MET A 1 31.60 -26.01 -24.86
N SER A 2 32.49 -26.99 -24.61
CA SER A 2 32.04 -28.38 -24.42
C SER A 2 31.47 -28.61 -23.01
N ASN A 3 30.46 -29.49 -22.90
CA ASN A 3 29.75 -29.84 -21.65
C ASN A 3 30.68 -30.33 -20.52
N GLU A 4 31.84 -30.87 -20.85
CA GLU A 4 32.86 -31.33 -19.90
C GLU A 4 33.50 -30.16 -19.12
N LYS A 5 33.77 -29.03 -19.79
CA LYS A 5 34.38 -27.85 -19.14
C LYS A 5 33.42 -27.17 -18.17
N LEU A 6 32.12 -27.14 -18.50
CA LEU A 6 31.07 -26.64 -17.62
C LEU A 6 30.95 -27.47 -16.33
N LYS A 7 31.02 -28.81 -16.44
CA LYS A 7 30.98 -29.70 -15.26
C LYS A 7 32.16 -29.50 -14.31
N GLN A 8 33.35 -29.16 -14.83
CA GLN A 8 34.53 -28.86 -14.00
C GLN A 8 34.38 -27.52 -13.27
N ILE A 9 33.84 -26.49 -13.93
CA ILE A 9 33.60 -25.17 -13.33
C ILE A 9 32.56 -25.27 -12.22
N VAL A 10 31.48 -26.04 -12.41
CA VAL A 10 30.43 -26.23 -11.37
C VAL A 10 30.94 -27.04 -10.17
N LYS A 11 31.94 -27.91 -10.35
CA LYS A 11 32.57 -28.68 -9.26
C LYS A 11 33.63 -27.89 -8.47
N SER A 12 34.05 -26.71 -8.96
CA SER A 12 35.03 -25.87 -8.28
C SER A 12 34.48 -25.33 -6.95
N LYS A 13 35.28 -25.45 -5.87
CA LYS A 13 34.95 -24.88 -4.56
C LYS A 13 34.71 -23.36 -4.64
N TRP A 14 35.42 -22.67 -5.53
CA TRP A 14 35.29 -21.23 -5.75
C TRP A 14 33.97 -20.86 -6.42
N PHE A 15 33.44 -21.72 -7.29
CA PHE A 15 32.13 -21.51 -7.91
C PHE A 15 31.00 -21.67 -6.88
N LYS A 16 31.09 -22.68 -6.00
CA LYS A 16 30.14 -22.87 -4.90
C LYS A 16 30.18 -21.72 -3.89
N LEU A 17 31.37 -21.23 -3.54
CA LEU A 17 31.53 -20.05 -2.68
C LEU A 17 30.96 -18.78 -3.32
N GLY A 18 31.14 -18.62 -4.64
CA GLY A 18 30.51 -17.53 -5.41
C GLY A 18 28.99 -17.57 -5.32
N ILE A 19 28.37 -18.73 -5.56
CA ILE A 19 26.90 -18.89 -5.46
C ILE A 19 26.40 -18.58 -4.04
N VAL A 20 27.06 -19.13 -3.00
CA VAL A 20 26.66 -18.87 -1.60
C VAL A 20 26.77 -17.38 -1.27
N GLY A 21 27.82 -16.70 -1.73
CA GLY A 21 27.98 -15.25 -1.58
C GLY A 21 26.86 -14.47 -2.26
N THR A 22 26.51 -14.80 -3.51
CA THR A 22 25.41 -14.15 -4.24
C THR A 22 24.06 -14.37 -3.56
N VAL A 23 23.79 -15.58 -3.07
CA VAL A 23 22.56 -15.88 -2.33
C VAL A 23 22.48 -15.10 -1.02
N LEU A 24 23.58 -14.99 -0.27
CA LEU A 24 23.61 -14.19 0.97
C LEU A 24 23.43 -12.69 0.71
N VAL A 25 24.00 -12.16 -0.36
CA VAL A 25 23.78 -10.75 -0.78
C VAL A 25 22.33 -10.53 -1.19
N ALA A 26 21.72 -11.46 -1.93
CA ALA A 26 20.31 -11.38 -2.32
C ALA A 26 19.38 -11.43 -1.09
N ILE A 27 19.64 -12.32 -0.13
CA ILE A 27 18.89 -12.39 1.13
C ILE A 27 19.08 -11.10 1.93
N GLY A 28 20.31 -10.59 2.04
CA GLY A 28 20.60 -9.35 2.75
C GLY A 28 19.89 -8.14 2.13
N ALA A 29 19.89 -8.02 0.82
CA ALA A 29 19.19 -6.96 0.09
C ALA A 29 17.67 -7.08 0.26
N PHE A 30 17.11 -8.29 0.18
CA PHE A 30 15.68 -8.53 0.40
C PHE A 30 15.24 -8.17 1.81
N LEU A 31 16.01 -8.54 2.83
CA LEU A 31 15.73 -8.16 4.22
C LEU A 31 15.83 -6.64 4.42
N PHE A 32 16.83 -5.99 3.83
CA PHE A 32 17.02 -4.54 3.94
C PHE A 32 15.85 -3.75 3.32
N MET A 33 15.36 -4.15 2.14
CA MET A 33 14.23 -3.49 1.48
C MET A 33 12.92 -3.64 2.25
N ASN A 34 12.64 -4.83 2.81
CA ASN A 34 11.43 -5.04 3.63
C ASN A 34 11.48 -4.27 4.95
N ILE A 35 12.64 -4.22 5.61
CA ILE A 35 12.81 -3.46 6.85
C ILE A 35 12.64 -1.95 6.60
N SER A 36 13.07 -1.43 5.45
CA SER A 36 12.88 -0.01 5.14
C SER A 36 11.42 0.35 4.88
N SER A 37 10.65 -0.51 4.18
CA SER A 37 9.23 -0.26 3.89
C SER A 37 8.40 -0.20 5.18
N LYS A 38 8.54 -1.22 6.04
CA LYS A 38 7.88 -1.27 7.36
C LYS A 38 8.27 -0.09 8.26
N GLY A 39 9.56 0.23 8.35
CA GLY A 39 10.05 1.30 9.21
C GLY A 39 9.46 2.66 8.82
N VAL A 40 9.36 2.92 7.52
CA VAL A 40 8.72 4.15 7.01
C VAL A 40 7.23 4.16 7.32
N ALA A 41 6.51 3.06 7.10
CA ALA A 41 5.09 2.97 7.41
C ALA A 41 4.81 3.17 8.91
N LYS A 42 5.62 2.57 9.79
CA LYS A 42 5.51 2.77 11.25
C LYS A 42 5.76 4.22 11.64
N ASN A 43 6.83 4.83 11.12
CA ASN A 43 7.12 6.23 11.40
C ASN A 43 5.97 7.13 10.94
N PHE A 44 5.39 6.87 9.77
CA PHE A 44 4.24 7.63 9.27
C PHE A 44 3.01 7.53 10.20
N ALA A 45 2.73 6.33 10.74
CA ALA A 45 1.67 6.16 11.74
C ALA A 45 1.97 6.91 13.05
N GLU A 46 3.22 6.91 13.50
CA GLU A 46 3.64 7.62 14.71
C GLU A 46 3.63 9.15 14.51
N ASP A 47 4.05 9.64 13.34
CA ASP A 47 3.99 11.05 12.95
C ASP A 47 2.54 11.56 12.95
N TYR A 48 1.59 10.76 12.46
CA TYR A 48 0.16 11.07 12.57
C TYR A 48 -0.30 11.16 14.03
N MET A 49 0.06 10.18 14.86
CA MET A 49 -0.32 10.16 16.28
C MET A 49 0.27 11.36 17.04
N ASP A 50 1.50 11.76 16.70
CA ASP A 50 2.15 12.95 17.22
C ASP A 50 1.44 14.23 16.74
N ALA A 51 1.08 14.32 15.46
CA ALA A 51 0.32 15.44 14.90
C ALA A 51 -1.02 15.61 15.63
N VAL A 52 -1.79 14.54 15.83
CA VAL A 52 -3.03 14.57 16.62
C VAL A 52 -2.74 15.03 18.05
N LYS A 53 -1.72 14.46 18.71
CA LYS A 53 -1.35 14.79 20.10
C LYS A 53 -0.96 16.26 20.28
N ASN A 54 -0.37 16.86 19.26
CA ASN A 54 0.05 18.27 19.27
C ASN A 54 -1.03 19.22 18.72
N GLY A 55 -2.16 18.71 18.24
CA GLY A 55 -3.22 19.51 17.62
C GLY A 55 -2.81 20.11 16.27
N GLU A 56 -1.95 19.42 15.53
CA GLU A 56 -1.51 19.78 14.19
C GLU A 56 -2.55 19.33 13.13
N ASP A 57 -2.45 19.89 11.92
CA ASP A 57 -3.31 19.47 10.81
C ASP A 57 -2.96 18.04 10.39
N THR A 58 -3.99 17.21 10.25
CA THR A 58 -3.85 15.78 9.90
C THR A 58 -4.48 15.44 8.55
N SER A 59 -4.94 16.44 7.80
CA SER A 59 -5.56 16.25 6.48
C SER A 59 -4.65 15.55 5.47
N ASP A 60 -3.34 15.76 5.56
CA ASP A 60 -2.34 15.11 4.69
C ASP A 60 -2.16 13.61 4.99
N PHE A 61 -2.68 13.10 6.11
CA PHE A 61 -2.47 11.70 6.52
C PHE A 61 -3.64 10.79 6.17
N ILE A 62 -4.89 11.29 6.13
CA ILE A 62 -6.09 10.45 6.07
C ILE A 62 -6.72 10.52 4.67
N SER A 63 -6.85 9.37 4.00
CA SER A 63 -7.48 9.31 2.67
C SER A 63 -8.93 8.79 2.69
N ARG A 64 -9.32 7.99 3.69
CA ARG A 64 -10.57 7.18 3.60
C ARG A 64 -11.38 6.96 4.88
N SER A 65 -10.90 7.34 6.07
CA SER A 65 -11.67 7.13 7.31
C SER A 65 -12.45 8.39 7.71
N GLU A 66 -13.77 8.26 7.91
CA GLU A 66 -14.60 9.31 8.52
C GLU A 66 -14.29 9.52 10.02
N GLU A 67 -13.57 8.58 10.64
CA GLU A 67 -13.24 8.58 12.07
C GLU A 67 -11.72 8.69 12.29
N GLY A 68 -11.21 9.92 12.36
CA GLY A 68 -9.88 10.21 12.90
C GLY A 68 -9.89 10.30 14.44
N PHE A 69 -8.72 10.23 15.08
CA PHE A 69 -8.64 10.63 16.48
C PHE A 69 -8.90 12.13 16.61
N ILE A 70 -9.77 12.50 17.54
CA ILE A 70 -10.03 13.91 17.87
C ILE A 70 -8.95 14.43 18.83
N ASP A 71 -8.57 13.63 19.82
CA ASP A 71 -7.57 13.98 20.84
C ASP A 71 -6.80 12.72 21.27
N VAL A 72 -5.48 12.75 21.11
CA VAL A 72 -4.54 11.75 21.65
C VAL A 72 -3.69 12.42 22.72
N PHE A 73 -3.69 11.89 23.94
CA PHE A 73 -2.81 12.35 25.01
C PHE A 73 -1.47 11.61 25.02
N ASP A 74 -1.53 10.31 24.76
CA ASP A 74 -0.35 9.45 24.75
C ASP A 74 -0.60 8.17 23.97
N TYR A 75 0.47 7.55 23.50
CA TYR A 75 0.41 6.27 22.83
C TYR A 75 1.69 5.45 23.02
N ASP A 76 1.53 4.13 23.01
CA ASP A 76 2.63 3.17 23.08
C ASP A 76 2.47 2.14 21.96
N TYR A 77 3.49 2.00 21.11
CA TYR A 77 3.54 0.95 20.11
C TYR A 77 3.63 -0.43 20.77
N LEU A 78 2.74 -1.34 20.37
CA LEU A 78 2.74 -2.71 20.88
C LEU A 78 3.37 -3.69 19.89
N LYS A 79 2.81 -3.76 18.69
CA LYS A 79 3.24 -4.72 17.67
C LYS A 79 2.65 -4.41 16.30
N GLU A 80 3.27 -5.00 15.29
CA GLU A 80 2.64 -5.23 14.00
C GLU A 80 1.62 -6.36 14.15
N VAL A 81 0.43 -6.12 13.63
CA VAL A 81 -0.66 -7.10 13.61
C VAL A 81 -0.60 -7.91 12.32
N GLU A 82 -0.37 -7.22 11.21
CA GLU A 82 -0.50 -7.79 9.88
C GLU A 82 0.35 -7.01 8.86
N MET A 83 0.87 -7.75 7.89
CA MET A 83 1.45 -7.22 6.66
C MET A 83 0.81 -7.97 5.50
N GLU A 84 0.19 -7.22 4.60
CA GLU A 84 -0.42 -7.75 3.39
C GLU A 84 0.20 -7.08 2.17
N GLN A 85 0.25 -7.84 1.06
CA GLN A 85 0.51 -7.27 -0.25
C GLN A 85 -0.79 -7.31 -1.04
N GLU A 86 -1.30 -6.13 -1.37
CA GLU A 86 -2.51 -5.97 -2.16
C GLU A 86 -2.15 -5.60 -3.60
N LYS A 87 -2.89 -6.17 -4.56
CA LYS A 87 -2.77 -5.78 -5.96
C LYS A 87 -3.14 -4.29 -6.10
N VAL A 88 -2.33 -3.52 -6.80
CA VAL A 88 -2.70 -2.15 -7.18
C VAL A 88 -3.68 -2.24 -8.34
N ILE A 89 -4.98 -2.06 -8.05
CA ILE A 89 -6.04 -2.20 -9.06
C ILE A 89 -6.38 -0.81 -9.60
N MET A 90 -6.27 -0.66 -10.92
CA MET A 90 -6.87 0.47 -11.63
C MET A 90 -8.36 0.17 -11.80
N SER A 91 -9.20 0.97 -11.15
CA SER A 91 -10.66 0.87 -11.26
C SER A 91 -11.20 1.99 -12.13
N LEU A 92 -11.99 1.62 -13.13
CA LEU A 92 -12.72 2.51 -14.00
C LEU A 92 -14.20 2.27 -13.75
N ASN A 93 -14.90 3.20 -13.11
CA ASN A 93 -16.32 3.06 -12.80
C ASN A 93 -17.20 3.89 -13.74
N TYR A 94 -18.45 3.46 -13.89
CA TYR A 94 -19.45 4.19 -14.67
C TYR A 94 -19.71 5.59 -14.11
N GLU A 95 -19.73 5.75 -12.79
CA GLU A 95 -19.94 7.04 -12.12
C GLU A 95 -18.81 8.04 -12.42
N ASP A 96 -17.55 7.59 -12.34
CA ASP A 96 -16.39 8.41 -12.70
C ASP A 96 -16.46 8.85 -14.17
N TYR A 97 -16.90 7.95 -15.05
CA TYR A 97 -17.14 8.25 -16.46
C TYR A 97 -18.24 9.30 -16.67
N GLU A 98 -19.37 9.21 -15.96
CA GLU A 98 -20.45 10.20 -16.03
C GLU A 98 -20.00 11.57 -15.53
N ILE A 99 -19.23 11.60 -14.43
CA ILE A 99 -18.63 12.83 -13.90
C ILE A 99 -17.74 13.49 -14.96
N LEU A 100 -16.84 12.74 -15.59
CA LEU A 100 -15.97 13.27 -16.65
C LEU A 100 -16.77 13.86 -17.82
N GLN A 101 -17.86 13.19 -18.23
CA GLN A 101 -18.76 13.69 -19.27
C GLN A 101 -19.49 14.97 -18.84
N GLU A 102 -19.94 15.06 -17.59
CA GLU A 102 -20.67 16.22 -17.05
C GLU A 102 -19.79 17.47 -16.96
N TYR A 103 -18.53 17.34 -16.54
CA TYR A 103 -17.61 18.46 -16.39
C TYR A 103 -17.03 18.98 -17.71
N GLY A 104 -17.49 18.45 -18.86
CA GLY A 104 -17.14 18.98 -20.18
C GLY A 104 -15.73 18.62 -20.65
N GLU A 105 -15.03 17.75 -19.92
CA GLU A 105 -14.01 16.91 -20.51
C GLU A 105 -14.74 15.92 -21.41
N LYS A 106 -15.06 16.37 -22.64
CA LYS A 106 -15.55 15.49 -23.70
C LYS A 106 -14.51 14.40 -23.90
N ASN A 107 -14.68 13.32 -23.16
CA ASN A 107 -14.04 12.07 -23.45
C ASN A 107 -14.45 11.71 -24.89
N ASP A 108 -13.49 11.31 -25.72
CA ASP A 108 -13.69 10.92 -27.14
C ASP A 108 -14.56 9.66 -27.31
N PHE A 109 -15.28 9.25 -26.25
CA PHE A 109 -16.03 8.01 -26.16
C PHE A 109 -17.51 8.33 -26.02
N ASP A 110 -18.32 7.84 -26.96
CA ASP A 110 -19.76 8.09 -26.99
C ASP A 110 -20.51 7.19 -25.98
N SER A 111 -19.84 6.19 -25.42
CA SER A 111 -20.41 5.28 -24.41
C SER A 111 -19.35 4.77 -23.43
N TYR A 112 -19.82 4.30 -22.26
CA TYR A 112 -18.95 3.67 -21.27
C TYR A 112 -18.31 2.37 -21.78
N ASP A 113 -18.97 1.64 -22.69
CA ASP A 113 -18.37 0.46 -23.31
C ASP A 113 -17.22 0.81 -24.25
N GLU A 114 -17.32 1.92 -24.99
CA GLU A 114 -16.20 2.44 -25.79
C GLU A 114 -15.05 2.92 -24.91
N PHE A 115 -15.37 3.58 -23.80
CA PHE A 115 -14.39 3.97 -22.79
C PHE A 115 -13.65 2.75 -22.22
N LYS A 116 -14.37 1.73 -21.72
CA LYS A 116 -13.77 0.47 -21.25
C LYS A 116 -12.90 -0.18 -22.31
N LYS A 117 -13.40 -0.26 -23.56
CA LYS A 117 -12.66 -0.86 -24.67
C LYS A 117 -11.36 -0.11 -24.93
N HIS A 118 -11.39 1.22 -24.96
CA HIS A 118 -10.19 2.03 -25.13
C HIS A 118 -9.14 1.73 -24.05
N TYR A 119 -9.54 1.69 -22.78
CA TYR A 119 -8.63 1.39 -21.68
C TYR A 119 -8.12 -0.06 -21.71
N LYS A 120 -8.94 -1.03 -22.12
CA LYS A 120 -8.49 -2.41 -22.35
C LYS A 120 -7.45 -2.51 -23.47
N ASP A 121 -7.61 -1.72 -24.53
CA ASP A 121 -6.65 -1.69 -25.64
C ASP A 121 -5.36 -0.95 -25.23
N LEU A 122 -5.48 0.15 -24.46
CA LEU A 122 -4.34 0.94 -23.97
C LEU A 122 -3.50 0.14 -22.97
N PHE A 123 -4.15 -0.55 -22.03
CA PHE A 123 -3.54 -1.39 -20.99
C PHE A 123 -3.68 -2.87 -21.33
N SER A 124 -3.37 -3.22 -22.59
CA SER A 124 -3.55 -4.58 -23.12
C SER A 124 -2.66 -5.65 -22.46
N ASP A 125 -1.65 -5.24 -21.71
CA ASP A 125 -0.75 -6.07 -20.90
C ASP A 125 -1.24 -6.27 -19.46
N HIS A 126 -2.29 -5.57 -19.03
CA HIS A 126 -2.87 -5.72 -17.71
C HIS A 126 -3.85 -6.90 -17.66
N GLU A 127 -3.88 -7.59 -16.51
CA GLU A 127 -4.89 -8.62 -16.21
C GLU A 127 -6.24 -7.95 -15.92
N ILE A 128 -7.31 -8.44 -16.55
CA ILE A 128 -8.67 -8.04 -16.20
C ILE A 128 -9.08 -8.82 -14.94
N ILE A 129 -9.11 -8.13 -13.80
CA ILE A 129 -9.53 -8.70 -12.51
C ILE A 129 -11.05 -8.81 -12.44
N ARG A 130 -11.74 -7.79 -12.93
CA ARG A 130 -13.20 -7.73 -12.95
C ARG A 130 -13.68 -6.89 -14.13
N GLU A 131 -14.72 -7.37 -14.79
CA GLU A 131 -15.44 -6.63 -15.83
C GLU A 131 -16.94 -6.78 -15.61
N SER A 132 -17.65 -5.67 -15.60
CA SER A 132 -19.11 -5.61 -15.52
C SER A 132 -19.66 -4.47 -16.37
N ASP A 133 -20.98 -4.34 -16.39
CA ASP A 133 -21.65 -3.22 -17.07
C ASP A 133 -21.29 -1.87 -16.41
N MET A 134 -20.91 -1.87 -15.13
CA MET A 134 -20.68 -0.66 -14.33
C MET A 134 -19.22 -0.44 -13.91
N SER A 135 -18.34 -1.41 -14.16
CA SER A 135 -16.97 -1.37 -13.66
C SER A 135 -16.00 -2.15 -14.54
N LEU A 136 -14.77 -1.65 -14.65
CA LEU A 136 -13.62 -2.38 -15.17
C LEU A 136 -12.47 -2.23 -14.19
N GLU A 137 -11.90 -3.36 -13.75
CA GLU A 137 -10.77 -3.41 -12.83
C GLU A 137 -9.60 -4.12 -13.54
N LEU A 138 -8.48 -3.40 -13.67
CA LEU A 138 -7.26 -3.84 -14.33
C LEU A 138 -6.11 -3.92 -13.32
N TRP A 139 -5.22 -4.87 -13.51
CA TRP A 139 -4.03 -5.04 -12.68
C TRP A 139 -2.79 -5.31 -13.54
N GLU A 140 -1.73 -4.54 -13.32
CA GLU A 140 -0.43 -4.81 -13.93
C GLU A 140 0.29 -5.95 -13.20
N GLU A 141 0.75 -6.97 -13.94
CA GLU A 141 1.43 -8.12 -13.33
C GLU A 141 2.69 -7.68 -12.59
N GLY A 142 2.72 -7.95 -11.29
CA GLY A 142 3.85 -7.60 -10.42
C GLY A 142 3.70 -6.27 -9.68
N GLU A 143 2.65 -5.49 -9.95
CA GLU A 143 2.35 -4.29 -9.17
C GLU A 143 1.56 -4.62 -7.90
N PHE A 144 2.21 -4.45 -6.75
CA PHE A 144 1.62 -4.63 -5.44
C PHE A 144 1.94 -3.43 -4.56
N LYS A 145 1.01 -3.09 -3.67
CA LYS A 145 1.26 -2.18 -2.55
C LYS A 145 1.37 -2.99 -1.27
N ASP A 146 2.30 -2.59 -0.42
CA ASP A 146 2.37 -3.11 0.94
C ASP A 146 1.34 -2.37 1.82
N ARG A 147 0.63 -3.12 2.64
CA ARG A 147 -0.29 -2.63 3.66
C ARG A 147 0.17 -3.14 5.03
N TYR A 148 0.37 -2.23 5.97
CA TYR A 148 0.85 -2.55 7.31
C TYR A 148 -0.16 -2.13 8.37
N SER A 149 -0.49 -3.04 9.28
CA SER A 149 -1.37 -2.76 10.42
C SER A 149 -0.58 -2.79 11.72
N PHE A 150 -0.68 -1.71 12.49
CA PHE A 150 0.06 -1.51 13.74
C PHE A 150 -0.90 -1.33 14.91
N LEU A 151 -0.65 -2.04 16.00
CA LEU A 151 -1.43 -1.96 17.24
C LEU A 151 -0.72 -1.08 18.26
N TYR A 152 -1.48 -0.15 18.84
CA TYR A 152 -1.04 0.78 19.86
C TYR A 152 -1.96 0.70 21.09
N ASP A 153 -1.39 0.90 22.27
CA ASP A 153 -2.15 1.38 23.42
C ASP A 153 -2.23 2.90 23.31
N VAL A 154 -3.44 3.47 23.39
CA VAL A 154 -3.67 4.91 23.23
C VAL A 154 -4.48 5.47 24.40
N THR A 155 -4.13 6.66 24.83
CA THR A 155 -4.91 7.45 25.78
C THR A 155 -5.59 8.58 25.03
N ILE A 156 -6.91 8.55 24.93
CA ILE A 156 -7.69 9.54 24.17
C ILE A 156 -8.70 10.26 25.07
N ALA A 157 -9.31 11.33 24.57
CA ALA A 157 -10.43 11.98 25.24
C ALA A 157 -11.76 11.29 24.86
N ASN A 158 -12.65 11.10 25.83
CA ASN A 158 -14.06 10.85 25.52
C ASN A 158 -14.78 12.17 25.17
N GLY A 159 -16.05 12.10 24.75
CA GLY A 159 -16.84 13.29 24.40
C GLY A 159 -17.07 14.31 25.54
N LEU A 160 -16.62 14.00 26.77
CA LEU A 160 -16.62 14.91 27.93
C LEU A 160 -15.21 15.42 28.27
N GLY A 161 -14.19 15.09 27.47
CA GLY A 161 -12.79 15.48 27.70
C GLY A 161 -12.05 14.64 28.74
N GLN A 162 -12.63 13.53 29.22
CA GLN A 162 -11.96 12.65 30.19
C GLN A 162 -11.04 11.66 29.48
N LYS A 163 -9.88 11.41 30.09
CA LYS A 163 -8.91 10.42 29.58
C LYS A 163 -9.46 9.01 29.68
N ILE A 164 -9.45 8.29 28.57
CA ILE A 164 -9.77 6.87 28.48
C ILE A 164 -8.64 6.12 27.78
N TYR A 165 -8.40 4.90 28.22
CA TYR A 165 -7.43 3.99 27.59
C TYR A 165 -8.14 3.08 26.60
N LYS A 166 -7.58 2.99 25.40
CA LYS A 166 -8.11 2.22 24.28
C LYS A 166 -6.99 1.51 23.55
N LYS A 167 -7.32 0.45 22.82
CA LYS A 167 -6.41 -0.11 21.82
C LYS A 167 -6.76 0.47 20.46
N ALA A 168 -5.75 0.90 19.73
CA ALA A 168 -5.91 1.44 18.40
C ALA A 168 -5.14 0.59 17.38
N GLU A 169 -5.80 0.28 16.28
CA GLU A 169 -5.17 -0.34 15.12
C GLU A 169 -5.13 0.65 13.98
N LEU A 170 -3.92 1.03 13.54
CA LEU A 170 -3.70 1.95 12.43
C LEU A 170 -3.19 1.16 11.23
N THR A 171 -3.87 1.31 10.10
CA THR A 171 -3.44 0.76 8.81
C THR A 171 -2.76 1.84 7.98
N VAL A 172 -1.53 1.57 7.54
CA VAL A 172 -0.78 2.41 6.60
C VAL A 172 -0.62 1.68 5.29
N GLU A 173 -0.96 2.34 4.18
CA GLU A 173 -0.71 1.85 2.83
C GLU A 173 -0.14 2.95 1.95
N LYS A 174 0.36 2.56 0.78
CA LYS A 174 0.74 3.53 -0.25
C LYS A 174 -0.42 3.79 -1.19
N ASN A 175 -0.64 5.06 -1.50
CA ASN A 175 -1.56 5.48 -2.54
C ASN A 175 -0.98 5.23 -3.94
N VAL A 176 -1.77 5.52 -4.98
CA VAL A 176 -1.38 5.33 -6.38
C VAL A 176 -0.21 6.23 -6.83
N LEU A 177 0.11 7.28 -6.07
CA LEU A 177 1.27 8.15 -6.30
C LEU A 177 2.53 7.68 -5.55
N GLY A 178 2.42 6.59 -4.78
CA GLY A 178 3.51 6.03 -3.98
C GLY A 178 3.73 6.73 -2.63
N GLU A 179 2.84 7.63 -2.23
CA GLU A 179 2.86 8.30 -0.93
C GLU A 179 2.15 7.44 0.12
N HIS A 180 2.58 7.52 1.38
CA HIS A 180 1.92 6.79 2.46
C HIS A 180 0.67 7.53 2.92
N GLU A 181 -0.35 6.77 3.29
CA GLU A 181 -1.61 7.27 3.84
C GLU A 181 -2.11 6.33 4.95
N ILE A 182 -2.89 6.90 5.87
CA ILE A 182 -3.66 6.17 6.86
C ILE A 182 -5.06 5.94 6.29
N THR A 183 -5.40 4.67 6.13
CA THR A 183 -6.68 4.28 5.52
C THR A 183 -7.71 3.80 6.53
N PHE A 184 -7.26 3.33 7.68
CA PHE A 184 -8.16 2.78 8.69
C PHE A 184 -7.62 2.93 10.10
N ILE A 185 -8.50 3.36 11.00
CA ILE A 185 -8.25 3.51 12.43
C ILE A 185 -9.40 2.78 13.15
N ASP A 186 -9.08 1.72 13.89
CA ASP A 186 -10.05 0.99 14.73
C ASP A 186 -9.71 1.14 16.20
N ILE A 187 -10.67 1.65 16.99
CA ILE A 187 -10.53 1.95 18.41
C ILE A 187 -11.36 0.94 19.23
N LYS A 188 -10.68 -0.02 19.86
CA LYS A 188 -11.26 -1.12 20.66
C LYS A 188 -11.35 -0.75 22.14
#